data_AF-A0A2C9KSG3-F1
#
_entry.id   AF-A0A2C9KSG3-F1
#
_cell.length_a   1.000
_cell.length_b   1.000
_cell.length_c   1.000
_cell.angle_alpha   90.00
_cell.angle_beta   90.00
_cell.angle_gamma   90.00
#
_symmetry.space_group_name_H-M   'P 1'
#
loop_
_entity.id
_entity.type
_entity.pdbx_description
1 polymer ?
#
loop_
_entity_poly.entity_id
_entity_poly.type
_entity_poly.pdbx_seq_one_letter_code
_entity_poly.pdbx_strand_id
1 'polypeptide(L)'
;MAGLPKYRPLTGNEIVPRNGEGLEGICEIEHLVDRQTFQRFQRLHFQREVDLDPNRTFCPEIGCETVCHVCSSQSHAGGGAAAPTSIPVQCPTCGLQFCSVCKTKWHAPKSCDEVVASGPIEEFGIPFHNSDDAKIKRCPVCHVPIERNDGCAQMMCKRCKHVFCWYCLQSLDDDFLLRHYDKGPCKNKLGHSRASVIWHRTQVVGIFAGFGVLLLVASPFLLLAAPCILCCKCKICRCCDEEEGDGFSN
;
A
#
# COMPACT_ATOMS: atom_id res chain seq x y z
N MET A 1 3.29 33.58 29.25
CA MET A 1 4.36 32.62 28.87
C MET A 1 3.70 31.26 28.69
N ALA A 2 3.34 30.92 27.45
CA ALA A 2 2.66 29.66 27.15
C ALA A 2 3.66 28.50 27.23
N GLY A 3 3.37 27.52 28.08
CA GLY A 3 4.21 26.35 28.28
C GLY A 3 4.29 25.50 27.02
N LEU A 4 5.49 24.99 26.73
CA LEU A 4 5.74 23.99 25.70
C LEU A 4 4.82 22.76 25.94
N PRO A 5 4.16 22.21 24.91
CA PRO A 5 3.38 20.99 25.07
C PRO A 5 4.30 19.86 25.51
N LYS A 6 3.97 19.26 26.67
CA LYS A 6 4.68 18.11 27.23
C LYS A 6 4.49 16.93 26.28
N TYR A 7 5.50 16.64 25.46
CA TYR A 7 5.58 15.40 24.71
C TYR A 7 5.53 14.23 25.68
N ARG A 8 4.48 13.40 25.58
CA ARG A 8 4.44 12.12 26.26
C ARG A 8 5.44 11.19 25.56
N PRO A 9 6.40 10.58 26.27
CA PRO A 9 7.24 9.55 25.68
C PRO A 9 6.34 8.39 25.23
N LEU A 10 6.38 8.07 23.94
CA LEU A 10 5.73 6.88 23.42
C LEU A 10 6.41 5.67 24.07
N THR A 11 5.67 4.95 24.92
CA THR A 11 6.16 3.74 25.56
C THR A 11 6.25 2.62 24.52
N GLY A 12 7.32 1.83 24.56
CA GLY A 12 7.72 0.86 23.53
C GLY A 12 6.72 -0.26 23.17
N ASN A 13 5.51 -0.27 23.74
CA ASN A 13 4.44 -1.23 23.42
C ASN A 13 3.45 -0.74 22.33
N GLU A 14 3.52 0.51 21.88
CA GLU A 14 2.61 1.03 20.83
C GLU A 14 3.16 0.88 19.39
N ILE A 15 4.37 0.33 19.23
CA ILE A 15 5.09 0.22 17.96
C ILE A 15 5.35 -1.25 17.59
N VAL A 16 4.31 -2.09 17.62
CA VAL A 16 4.42 -3.45 17.06
C VAL A 16 3.95 -3.42 15.60
N PRO A 17 4.86 -3.45 14.61
CA PRO A 17 4.48 -3.56 13.21
C PRO A 17 3.74 -4.89 12.98
N ARG A 18 2.57 -4.83 12.35
CA ARG A 18 1.77 -6.05 12.04
C ARG A 18 2.42 -6.95 10.99
N ASN A 19 3.37 -6.44 10.22
CA ASN A 19 4.03 -7.17 9.15
C ASN A 19 5.55 -7.10 9.43
N GLY A 20 6.18 -8.25 9.66
CA GLY A 20 7.60 -8.38 10.03
C GLY A 20 8.62 -8.01 8.93
N GLU A 21 8.23 -7.26 7.91
CA GLU A 21 9.09 -6.80 6.82
C GLU A 21 9.57 -5.37 7.13
N GLY A 22 10.53 -5.22 8.06
CA GLY A 22 11.10 -3.89 8.37
C GLY A 22 11.84 -3.76 9.70
N LEU A 23 11.80 -4.78 10.56
CA LEU A 23 12.43 -4.74 11.89
C LEU A 23 13.96 -4.66 11.83
N GLU A 24 14.59 -5.20 10.78
CA GLU A 24 16.06 -5.23 10.66
C GLU A 24 16.67 -3.83 10.46
N GLY A 25 16.01 -2.96 9.69
CA GLY A 25 16.55 -1.62 9.39
C GLY A 25 16.32 -0.56 10.48
N ILE A 26 15.31 -0.73 11.34
CA ILE A 26 14.95 0.28 12.36
C ILE A 26 16.06 0.42 13.41
N CYS A 27 16.59 -0.71 13.88
CA CYS A 27 17.69 -0.75 14.84
C CYS A 27 19.00 -0.21 14.25
N GLU A 28 19.24 -0.45 12.96
CA GLU A 28 20.42 0.10 12.27
C GLU A 28 20.36 1.64 12.21
N ILE A 29 19.18 2.20 11.91
CA ILE A 29 19.00 3.65 11.84
C ILE A 29 19.31 4.32 13.18
N GLU A 30 18.94 3.70 14.32
CA GLU A 30 19.23 4.23 15.66
C GLU A 30 20.73 4.47 15.89
N HIS A 31 21.58 3.60 15.35
CA HIS A 31 23.03 3.69 15.49
C HIS A 31 23.68 4.65 14.48
N LEU A 32 22.97 5.02 13.41
CA LEU A 32 23.49 5.87 12.33
C LEU A 32 23.16 7.36 12.50
N VAL A 33 22.19 7.69 13.34
CA VAL A 33 21.70 9.07 13.50
C VAL A 33 21.66 9.47 14.97
N ASP A 34 21.63 10.79 15.24
CA ASP A 34 21.49 11.28 16.60
C ASP A 34 20.07 11.01 17.17
N ARG A 35 19.94 11.08 18.49
CA ARG A 35 18.68 10.79 19.21
C ARG A 35 17.49 11.63 18.71
N GLN A 36 17.70 12.90 18.36
CA GLN A 36 16.61 13.77 17.90
C GLN A 36 16.14 13.35 16.51
N THR A 37 17.07 13.00 15.62
CA THR A 37 16.75 12.46 14.29
C THR A 37 16.06 11.10 14.38
N PHE A 38 16.49 10.22 15.28
CA PHE A 38 15.85 8.92 15.48
C PHE A 38 14.42 9.06 16.00
N GLN A 39 14.17 9.92 16.98
CA GLN A 39 12.82 10.21 17.47
C GLN A 39 11.92 10.78 16.38
N ARG A 40 12.47 11.62 15.50
CA ARG A 40 11.74 12.14 14.33
C ARG A 40 11.41 11.02 13.35
N PHE A 41 12.37 10.12 13.08
CA PHE A 41 12.16 8.94 12.23
C PHE A 41 11.01 8.07 12.78
N GLN A 42 11.03 7.74 14.06
CA GLN A 42 9.99 6.93 14.71
C GLN A 42 8.59 7.57 14.55
N ARG A 43 8.49 8.88 14.76
CA ARG A 43 7.22 9.62 14.59
C ARG A 43 6.72 9.56 13.15
N LEU A 44 7.59 9.83 12.18
CA LEU A 44 7.23 9.81 10.76
C LEU A 44 6.89 8.39 10.28
N HIS A 45 7.58 7.37 10.81
CA HIS A 45 7.30 5.98 10.53
C HIS A 45 5.90 5.58 11.00
N PHE A 46 5.58 5.86 12.27
CA PHE A 46 4.25 5.60 12.83
C PHE A 46 3.14 6.38 12.10
N GLN A 47 3.40 7.65 11.76
CA GLN A 47 2.45 8.44 10.98
C GLN A 47 2.17 7.81 9.62
N ARG A 48 3.20 7.33 8.94
CA ARG A 48 3.06 6.61 7.67
C ARG A 48 2.28 5.31 7.82
N GLU A 49 2.51 4.54 8.88
CA GLU A 49 1.73 3.31 9.14
C GLU A 49 0.23 3.61 9.30
N VAL A 50 -0.11 4.64 10.08
CA VAL A 50 -1.50 5.08 10.27
C VAL A 50 -2.11 5.59 8.96
N ASP A 51 -1.35 6.34 8.16
CA ASP A 51 -1.83 6.85 6.87
C ASP A 51 -2.05 5.75 5.82
N LEU A 52 -1.33 4.63 5.92
CA LEU A 52 -1.51 3.48 5.04
C LEU A 52 -2.67 2.57 5.46
N ASP A 53 -3.08 2.61 6.73
CA ASP A 53 -4.22 1.83 7.23
C ASP A 53 -5.55 2.56 6.93
N PRO A 54 -6.47 1.95 6.16
CA PRO A 54 -7.78 2.56 5.87
C PRO A 54 -8.70 2.63 7.10
N ASN A 55 -8.44 1.83 8.13
CA ASN A 55 -9.26 1.73 9.33
C ASN A 55 -8.76 2.63 10.47
N ARG A 56 -7.72 3.45 10.21
CA ARG A 56 -7.12 4.35 11.19
C ARG A 56 -6.95 5.76 10.62
N THR A 57 -7.04 6.76 11.49
CA THR A 57 -6.79 8.15 11.13
C THR A 57 -6.34 8.94 12.35
N PHE A 58 -5.50 9.95 12.15
CA PHE A 58 -5.25 10.95 13.20
C PHE A 58 -6.47 11.84 13.40
N CYS A 59 -6.67 12.26 14.65
CA CYS A 59 -7.56 13.35 15.01
C CYS A 59 -7.05 14.67 14.39
N PRO A 60 -7.90 15.44 13.70
CA PRO A 60 -7.49 16.71 13.09
C PRO A 60 -7.35 17.86 14.10
N GLU A 61 -7.76 17.66 15.36
CA GLU A 61 -7.66 18.69 16.40
C GLU A 61 -6.20 19.01 16.74
N ILE A 62 -5.86 20.30 16.74
CA ILE A 62 -4.49 20.77 16.97
C ILE A 62 -4.02 20.32 18.35
N GLY A 63 -2.91 19.59 18.39
CA GLY A 63 -2.30 19.10 19.64
C GLY A 63 -2.93 17.84 20.23
N CYS A 64 -3.94 17.23 19.60
CA CYS A 64 -4.54 15.97 20.07
C CYS A 64 -3.71 14.74 19.65
N GLU A 65 -3.28 14.68 18.38
CA GLU A 65 -2.46 13.60 17.77
C GLU A 65 -2.99 12.17 17.98
N THR A 66 -4.22 12.00 18.47
CA THR A 66 -4.80 10.70 18.80
C THR A 66 -5.16 9.94 17.54
N VAL A 67 -4.76 8.67 17.46
CA VAL A 67 -5.21 7.76 16.40
C VAL A 67 -6.62 7.26 16.73
N CYS A 68 -7.55 7.53 15.82
CA CYS A 68 -8.95 7.13 15.88
C CYS A 68 -9.20 5.97 14.92
N HIS A 69 -10.15 5.09 15.28
CA HIS A 69 -10.62 4.02 14.42
C HIS A 69 -11.71 4.48 13.47
N VAL A 70 -11.62 4.07 12.21
CA VAL A 70 -12.61 4.32 11.17
C VAL A 70 -13.45 3.05 11.02
N CYS A 71 -14.61 3.02 11.68
CA CYS A 71 -15.50 1.86 11.64
C CYS A 71 -16.41 1.93 10.41
N SER A 72 -15.96 1.40 9.27
CA SER A 72 -16.83 1.20 8.12
C SER A 72 -17.85 0.10 8.42
N SER A 73 -19.11 0.46 8.62
CA SER A 73 -20.22 -0.48 8.83
C SER A 73 -20.66 -1.23 7.55
N GLN A 74 -19.85 -1.22 6.49
CA GLN A 74 -20.17 -1.88 5.22
C GLN A 74 -19.44 -3.22 5.12
N SER A 75 -20.10 -4.27 5.58
CA SER A 75 -19.85 -5.65 5.17
C SER A 75 -20.02 -5.80 3.66
N HIS A 76 -19.03 -6.37 3.00
CA HIS A 76 -18.99 -6.68 1.57
C HIS A 76 -20.29 -7.29 1.03
N ALA A 77 -20.87 -6.63 0.03
CA ALA A 77 -21.61 -7.28 -1.04
C ALA A 77 -21.30 -6.56 -2.36
N GLY A 78 -20.48 -7.18 -3.22
CA GLY A 78 -20.25 -6.74 -4.61
C GLY A 78 -18.83 -6.22 -4.86
N GLY A 79 -18.07 -6.94 -5.68
CA GLY A 79 -16.70 -6.62 -6.09
C GLY A 79 -16.63 -5.46 -7.10
N GLY A 80 -16.87 -4.24 -6.63
CA GLY A 80 -16.54 -3.00 -7.32
C GLY A 80 -15.99 -2.00 -6.32
N ALA A 81 -14.93 -1.28 -6.68
CA ALA A 81 -14.34 -0.22 -5.85
C ALA A 81 -15.33 0.95 -5.70
N ALA A 82 -16.31 0.80 -4.79
CA ALA A 82 -17.19 1.89 -4.41
C ALA A 82 -16.37 2.93 -3.65
N ALA A 83 -16.55 4.21 -3.98
CA ALA A 83 -15.93 5.31 -3.27
C ALA A 83 -16.21 5.20 -1.76
N PRO A 84 -15.22 5.46 -0.88
CA PRO A 84 -15.40 5.36 0.56
C PRO A 84 -16.49 6.34 0.97
N THR A 85 -17.53 5.81 1.60
CA THR A 85 -18.60 6.61 2.15
C THR A 85 -18.07 7.43 3.32
N SER A 86 -18.36 8.73 3.33
CA SER A 86 -18.01 9.58 4.46
C SER A 86 -18.78 9.12 5.69
N ILE A 87 -18.06 8.80 6.77
CA ILE A 87 -18.64 8.38 8.05
C ILE A 87 -18.15 9.28 9.19
N PRO A 88 -18.92 9.42 10.27
CA PRO A 88 -18.48 10.16 11.44
C PRO A 88 -17.44 9.35 12.21
N VAL A 89 -16.34 10.00 12.60
CA VAL A 89 -15.33 9.46 13.51
C VAL A 89 -15.32 10.31 14.76
N GLN A 90 -15.43 9.68 15.94
CA GLN A 90 -15.35 10.37 17.22
C GLN A 90 -13.99 10.13 17.86
N CYS A 91 -13.27 11.20 18.22
CA CYS A 91 -12.01 11.09 18.93
C CYS A 91 -12.25 10.72 20.41
N PRO A 92 -11.62 9.65 20.93
CA PRO A 92 -11.80 9.27 22.33
C PRO A 92 -11.10 10.22 23.32
N THR A 93 -10.12 11.00 22.86
CA THR A 93 -9.33 11.90 23.72
C THR A 93 -9.96 13.27 23.87
N CYS A 94 -10.30 13.95 22.77
CA CYS A 94 -10.85 15.30 22.80
C CYS A 94 -12.36 15.38 22.50
N GLY A 95 -13.00 14.26 22.14
CA GLY A 95 -14.42 14.19 21.84
C GLY A 95 -14.84 14.76 20.47
N LEU A 96 -13.90 15.33 19.69
CA LEU A 96 -14.20 15.88 18.37
C LEU A 96 -14.82 14.81 17.46
N GLN A 97 -15.96 15.13 16.87
CA GLN A 97 -16.58 14.33 15.81
C GLN A 97 -16.25 14.94 14.44
N PHE A 98 -15.57 14.18 13.60
CA PHE A 98 -15.05 14.64 12.31
C PHE A 98 -15.35 13.65 11.19
N CYS A 99 -15.27 14.12 9.95
CA CYS A 99 -15.47 13.31 8.76
C CYS A 99 -14.27 12.41 8.48
N SER A 100 -14.51 11.11 8.25
CA SER A 100 -13.47 10.14 7.89
C SER A 100 -12.70 10.49 6.62
N VAL A 101 -13.27 11.30 5.73
CA VAL A 101 -12.73 11.60 4.40
C VAL A 101 -12.03 12.96 4.37
N CYS A 102 -12.77 14.07 4.52
CA CYS A 102 -12.23 15.43 4.41
C CYS A 102 -11.58 15.96 5.69
N LYS A 103 -11.73 15.23 6.82
CA LYS A 103 -11.20 15.59 8.15
C LYS A 103 -11.76 16.90 8.75
N THR A 104 -12.80 17.47 8.17
CA THR A 104 -13.53 18.60 8.77
C THR A 104 -14.49 18.12 9.86
N LYS A 105 -15.09 19.05 10.62
CA LYS A 105 -16.20 18.73 11.54
C LYS A 105 -17.28 17.94 10.80
N TRP A 106 -17.87 16.95 11.45
CA TRP A 106 -18.89 16.10 10.82
C TRP A 106 -20.03 16.93 10.21
N HIS A 107 -20.43 16.59 8.98
CA HIS A 107 -21.18 17.50 8.13
C HIS A 107 -22.34 16.88 7.34
N ALA A 108 -22.88 15.74 7.77
CA ALA A 108 -24.10 15.21 7.14
C ALA A 108 -25.29 16.18 7.32
N PRO A 109 -26.15 16.36 6.30
CA PRO A 109 -26.23 15.60 5.04
C PRO A 109 -25.37 16.15 3.89
N LYS A 110 -24.55 17.18 4.11
CA LYS A 110 -23.71 17.79 3.06
C LYS A 110 -22.60 16.84 2.63
N SER A 111 -22.30 16.83 1.33
CA SER A 111 -21.15 16.07 0.81
C SER A 111 -19.82 16.73 1.22
N CYS A 112 -18.73 15.96 1.16
CA CYS A 112 -17.39 16.54 1.40
C CYS A 112 -17.10 17.68 0.42
N ASP A 113 -17.50 17.52 -0.84
CA ASP A 113 -17.27 18.51 -1.89
C ASP A 113 -18.01 19.83 -1.62
N GLU A 114 -19.25 19.76 -1.09
CA GLU A 114 -20.02 20.94 -0.72
C GLU A 114 -19.39 21.72 0.44
N VAL A 115 -18.88 21.01 1.44
CA VAL A 115 -18.25 21.63 2.62
C VAL A 115 -16.92 22.27 2.25
N VAL A 116 -16.17 21.61 1.37
CA VAL A 116 -14.90 22.12 0.86
C VAL A 116 -15.12 23.35 -0.03
N ALA A 117 -16.13 23.32 -0.91
CA ALA A 117 -16.43 24.43 -1.80
C ALA A 117 -16.96 25.67 -1.06
N SER A 118 -17.56 25.47 0.11
CA SER A 118 -18.11 26.56 0.96
C SER A 118 -17.21 26.97 2.12
N GLY A 119 -16.09 26.28 2.34
CA GLY A 119 -15.18 26.52 3.45
C GLY A 119 -14.24 27.72 3.23
N PRO A 120 -13.73 28.34 4.30
CA PRO A 120 -12.65 29.33 4.19
C PRO A 120 -11.41 28.68 3.56
N ILE A 121 -10.88 29.32 2.52
CA ILE A 121 -9.70 28.88 1.75
C ILE A 121 -8.45 28.71 2.64
N GLU A 122 -8.43 29.33 3.82
CA GLU A 122 -7.24 29.47 4.66
C GLU A 122 -7.00 28.30 5.66
N GLU A 123 -7.95 27.41 5.89
CA GLU A 123 -7.78 26.32 6.89
C GLU A 123 -7.31 24.99 6.28
N PHE A 124 -7.38 24.85 4.95
CA PHE A 124 -7.03 23.62 4.24
C PHE A 124 -5.81 23.86 3.36
N GLY A 125 -4.61 23.64 3.88
CA GLY A 125 -3.33 23.91 3.22
C GLY A 125 -3.09 23.30 1.82
N ILE A 126 -4.03 22.51 1.27
CA ILE A 126 -4.02 22.04 -0.12
C ILE A 126 -5.44 22.17 -0.70
N PRO A 127 -5.67 23.08 -1.67
CA PRO A 127 -6.94 23.26 -2.34
C PRO A 127 -7.41 21.97 -3.03
N PHE A 128 -8.72 21.74 -3.07
CA PHE A 128 -9.32 20.65 -3.84
C PHE A 128 -9.46 21.00 -5.33
N HIS A 129 -9.01 22.19 -5.73
CA HIS A 129 -9.10 22.66 -7.11
C HIS A 129 -8.06 22.00 -8.02
N ASN A 130 -8.55 21.53 -9.17
CA ASN A 130 -7.82 20.79 -10.18
C ASN A 130 -7.13 21.71 -11.17
N SER A 131 -6.03 22.37 -10.79
CA SER A 131 -5.13 22.94 -11.80
C SER A 131 -4.28 21.83 -12.43
N ASP A 132 -4.10 21.87 -13.74
CA ASP A 132 -3.25 20.90 -14.47
C ASP A 132 -1.80 20.93 -13.95
N ASP A 133 -1.35 22.10 -13.48
CA ASP A 133 0.02 22.38 -13.02
C ASP A 133 0.21 22.26 -11.50
N ALA A 134 -0.82 21.88 -10.73
CA ALA A 134 -0.65 21.59 -9.32
C ALA A 134 0.40 20.48 -9.15
N LYS A 135 1.33 20.63 -8.21
CA LYS A 135 2.30 19.58 -7.83
C LYS A 135 1.69 18.55 -6.87
N ILE A 136 0.68 18.97 -6.11
CA ILE A 136 -0.01 18.15 -5.12
C ILE A 136 -1.50 18.20 -5.41
N LYS A 137 -2.14 17.03 -5.52
CA LYS A 137 -3.60 16.89 -5.63
C LYS A 137 -4.09 15.87 -4.61
N ARG A 138 -5.39 15.88 -4.35
CA ARG A 138 -6.03 14.91 -3.46
C ARG A 138 -6.47 13.69 -4.27
N CYS A 139 -6.34 12.50 -3.70
CA CYS A 139 -6.97 11.31 -4.26
C CYS A 139 -8.49 11.55 -4.41
N PRO A 140 -9.12 11.29 -5.56
CA PRO A 140 -10.56 11.52 -5.75
C PRO A 140 -11.45 10.59 -4.91
N VAL A 141 -10.85 9.57 -4.30
CA VAL A 141 -11.54 8.55 -3.51
C VAL A 141 -11.33 8.81 -2.02
N CYS A 142 -10.09 8.86 -1.54
CA CYS A 142 -9.81 8.99 -0.10
C CYS A 142 -9.26 10.37 0.34
N HIS A 143 -9.14 11.32 -0.59
CA HIS A 143 -8.68 12.70 -0.37
C HIS A 143 -7.32 12.89 0.32
N VAL A 144 -6.53 11.82 0.45
CA VAL A 144 -5.13 11.90 0.87
C VAL A 144 -4.36 12.75 -0.15
N PRO A 145 -3.50 13.68 0.30
CA PRO A 145 -2.65 14.44 -0.60
C PRO A 145 -1.64 13.52 -1.28
N ILE A 146 -1.49 13.70 -2.58
CA ILE A 146 -0.61 12.94 -3.46
C ILE A 146 0.23 13.96 -4.22
N GLU A 147 1.54 13.86 -4.04
CA GLU A 147 2.52 14.58 -4.85
C GLU A 147 2.75 13.85 -6.17
N ARG A 148 2.83 14.60 -7.26
CA ARG A 148 3.21 14.06 -8.57
C ARG A 148 4.72 13.83 -8.62
N ASN A 149 5.12 12.60 -8.88
CA ASN A 149 6.48 12.30 -9.34
C ASN A 149 6.54 12.54 -10.86
N ASP A 150 7.43 13.42 -11.32
CA ASP A 150 7.57 13.74 -12.74
C ASP A 150 7.80 12.46 -13.57
N GLY A 151 6.85 12.13 -14.46
CA GLY A 151 6.90 10.89 -15.24
C GLY A 151 5.55 10.44 -15.80
N CYS A 152 4.70 9.84 -14.98
CA CYS A 152 3.44 9.22 -15.42
C CYS A 152 2.22 10.00 -14.92
N ALA A 153 1.25 10.24 -15.80
CA ALA A 153 -0.03 10.85 -15.42
C ALA A 153 -1.04 9.84 -14.84
N GLN A 154 -0.83 8.54 -15.04
CA GLN A 154 -1.58 7.51 -14.34
C GLN A 154 -1.01 7.37 -12.94
N MET A 155 -1.79 7.74 -11.94
CA MET A 155 -1.39 7.68 -10.54
C MET A 155 -2.12 6.57 -9.82
N MET A 156 -1.46 5.96 -8.84
CA MET A 156 -2.05 4.99 -7.93
C MET A 156 -1.95 5.52 -6.50
N CYS A 157 -3.09 5.66 -5.84
CA CYS A 157 -3.11 6.09 -4.45
C CYS A 157 -2.50 5.01 -3.54
N LYS A 158 -1.45 5.33 -2.78
CA LYS A 158 -0.80 4.35 -1.90
C LYS A 158 -1.71 3.85 -0.77
N ARG A 159 -2.68 4.66 -0.33
CA ARG A 159 -3.69 4.34 0.70
C ARG A 159 -4.79 3.43 0.17
N CYS A 160 -5.69 3.93 -0.69
CA CYS A 160 -6.84 3.16 -1.17
C CYS A 160 -6.59 2.33 -2.46
N LYS A 161 -5.38 2.35 -3.03
CA LYS A 161 -5.00 1.67 -4.29
C LYS A 161 -5.74 2.11 -5.56
N HIS A 162 -6.67 3.05 -5.45
CA HIS A 162 -7.37 3.63 -6.58
C HIS A 162 -6.40 4.20 -7.61
N VAL A 163 -6.58 3.80 -8.87
CA VAL A 163 -5.83 4.27 -10.02
C VAL A 163 -6.63 5.35 -10.73
N PHE A 164 -6.03 6.50 -10.99
CA PHE A 164 -6.71 7.65 -11.58
C PHE A 164 -5.80 8.48 -12.49
N CYS A 165 -6.40 9.29 -13.37
CA CYS A 165 -5.68 10.25 -14.21
C CYS A 165 -5.37 11.53 -13.43
N TRP A 166 -4.11 11.98 -13.42
CA TRP A 166 -3.71 13.21 -12.73
C TRP A 166 -4.45 14.46 -13.21
N TYR A 167 -4.76 14.54 -14.50
CA TYR A 167 -5.33 15.75 -15.10
C TYR A 167 -6.82 15.88 -14.81
N CYS A 168 -7.61 14.84 -15.12
CA CYS A 168 -9.06 14.89 -14.99
C CYS A 168 -9.63 14.21 -13.74
N LEU A 169 -8.77 13.57 -12.93
CA LEU A 169 -9.15 12.78 -11.75
C LEU A 169 -10.14 11.62 -12.00
N GLN A 170 -10.36 11.24 -13.26
CA GLN A 170 -11.20 10.07 -13.56
C GLN A 170 -10.53 8.77 -13.11
N SER A 171 -11.36 7.84 -12.63
CA SER A 171 -10.96 6.47 -12.34
C SER A 171 -10.39 5.79 -13.59
N LEU A 172 -9.27 5.10 -13.42
CA LEU A 172 -8.61 4.27 -14.41
C LEU A 172 -8.46 2.82 -13.92
N ASP A 173 -9.19 2.42 -12.87
CA ASP A 173 -9.11 1.06 -12.31
C ASP A 173 -9.38 -0.02 -13.38
N ASP A 174 -10.33 0.24 -14.31
CA ASP A 174 -10.67 -0.66 -15.42
C ASP A 174 -9.95 -0.34 -16.75
N ASP A 175 -9.16 0.73 -16.82
CA ASP A 175 -8.44 1.13 -18.03
C ASP A 175 -7.02 0.54 -18.11
N PHE A 176 -6.95 -0.78 -18.04
CA PHE A 176 -5.71 -1.56 -18.08
C PHE A 176 -4.93 -1.41 -19.40
N LEU A 177 -5.54 -0.83 -20.44
CA LEU A 177 -4.91 -0.57 -21.72
C LEU A 177 -4.47 0.88 -21.88
N LEU A 178 -4.73 1.79 -20.93
CA LEU A 178 -4.41 3.22 -21.04
C LEU A 178 -5.16 3.92 -22.19
N ARG A 179 -6.34 3.43 -22.57
CA ARG A 179 -7.17 3.98 -23.67
C ARG A 179 -7.62 5.41 -23.38
N HIS A 180 -7.68 5.80 -22.11
CA HIS A 180 -7.96 7.16 -21.67
C HIS A 180 -7.04 8.20 -22.32
N TYR A 181 -5.78 7.84 -22.60
CA TYR A 181 -4.78 8.76 -23.18
C TYR A 181 -4.78 8.79 -24.71
N ASP A 182 -5.66 8.04 -25.38
CA ASP A 182 -5.73 8.01 -26.85
C ASP A 182 -6.65 9.09 -27.43
N LYS A 183 -7.57 9.62 -26.63
CA LYS A 183 -8.62 10.56 -27.07
C LYS A 183 -8.94 11.60 -25.99
N GLY A 184 -9.68 12.64 -26.38
CA GLY A 184 -10.21 13.64 -25.45
C GLY A 184 -9.14 14.55 -24.82
N PRO A 185 -9.45 15.19 -23.69
CA PRO A 185 -8.62 16.25 -23.08
C PRO A 185 -7.30 15.74 -22.48
N CYS A 186 -7.18 14.44 -22.22
CA CYS A 186 -5.98 13.80 -21.69
C CYS A 186 -5.12 13.13 -22.77
N LYS A 187 -5.48 13.30 -24.06
CA LYS A 187 -4.75 12.72 -25.17
C LYS A 187 -3.26 13.09 -25.13
N ASN A 188 -2.39 12.11 -25.27
CA ASN A 188 -0.92 12.26 -25.26
C ASN A 188 -0.32 12.80 -23.94
N LYS A 189 -1.10 12.89 -22.85
CA LYS A 189 -0.62 13.39 -21.55
C LYS A 189 -0.09 12.31 -20.61
N LEU A 190 0.14 11.06 -21.07
CA LEU A 190 0.59 9.96 -20.21
C LEU A 190 2.01 10.19 -19.64
N GLY A 191 2.90 10.79 -20.43
CA GLY A 191 4.28 11.13 -20.03
C GLY A 191 5.34 10.04 -20.27
N HIS A 192 4.96 8.85 -20.74
CA HIS A 192 5.91 7.82 -21.21
C HIS A 192 5.38 7.01 -22.40
N SER A 193 6.27 6.30 -23.10
CA SER A 193 5.88 5.37 -24.16
C SER A 193 5.17 4.14 -23.60
N ARG A 194 4.09 3.70 -24.25
CA ARG A 194 3.31 2.50 -23.87
C ARG A 194 4.02 1.18 -24.19
N ALA A 195 5.10 1.25 -24.98
CA ALA A 195 5.86 0.08 -25.42
C ALA A 195 6.43 -0.71 -24.24
N SER A 196 6.86 -0.07 -23.15
CA SER A 196 7.42 -0.75 -21.98
C SER A 196 6.40 -1.62 -21.24
N VAL A 197 5.15 -1.16 -21.13
CA VAL A 197 4.08 -1.89 -20.44
C VAL A 197 3.63 -3.10 -21.26
N ILE A 198 3.51 -2.93 -22.58
CA ILE A 198 3.17 -4.03 -23.50
C ILE A 198 4.31 -5.05 -23.53
N TRP A 199 5.57 -4.58 -23.60
CA TRP A 199 6.76 -5.43 -23.58
C TRP A 199 6.85 -6.29 -22.32
N HIS A 200 6.62 -5.71 -21.14
CA HIS A 200 6.64 -6.49 -19.89
C HIS A 200 5.54 -7.56 -19.87
N ARG A 201 4.32 -7.25 -20.36
CA ARG A 201 3.21 -8.21 -20.44
C ARG A 201 3.51 -9.36 -21.39
N THR A 202 4.00 -9.08 -22.60
CA THR A 202 4.35 -10.11 -23.58
C THR A 202 5.55 -10.93 -23.12
N GLN A 203 6.52 -10.31 -22.46
CA GLN A 203 7.69 -10.99 -21.88
C GLN A 203 7.27 -12.03 -20.82
N VAL A 204 6.40 -11.65 -19.88
CA VAL A 204 5.93 -12.57 -18.83
C VAL A 204 5.17 -13.76 -19.42
N VAL A 205 4.26 -13.51 -20.37
CA VAL A 205 3.53 -14.57 -21.07
C VAL A 205 4.50 -15.49 -21.82
N GLY A 206 5.49 -14.92 -22.51
CA GLY A 206 6.54 -15.67 -23.20
C GLY A 206 7.38 -16.53 -22.26
N ILE A 207 7.73 -16.02 -21.08
CA ILE A 207 8.46 -16.77 -20.05
C ILE A 207 7.64 -17.98 -19.57
N PHE A 208 6.37 -17.79 -19.21
CA PHE A 208 5.52 -18.90 -18.76
C PHE A 208 5.29 -19.95 -19.85
N ALA A 209 5.02 -19.51 -21.08
CA ALA A 209 4.89 -20.42 -22.21
C ALA A 209 6.20 -21.19 -22.48
N GLY A 210 7.35 -20.50 -22.45
CA GLY A 210 8.66 -21.09 -22.64
C GLY A 210 9.01 -22.13 -21.57
N PHE A 211 8.81 -21.81 -20.29
CA PHE A 211 8.99 -22.77 -19.20
C PHE A 211 8.04 -23.97 -19.32
N GLY A 212 6.78 -23.75 -19.70
CA GLY A 212 5.83 -24.84 -19.93
C GLY A 212 6.29 -25.80 -21.03
N VAL A 213 6.73 -25.28 -22.17
CA VAL A 213 7.27 -26.08 -23.28
C VAL A 213 8.56 -26.80 -22.87
N LEU A 214 9.48 -26.11 -22.19
CA LEU A 214 10.73 -26.70 -21.69
C LEU A 214 10.45 -27.89 -20.76
N LEU A 215 9.52 -27.76 -19.82
CA LEU A 215 9.14 -28.82 -18.89
C LEU A 215 8.48 -30.00 -19.62
N LEU A 216 7.62 -29.73 -20.60
CA LEU A 216 7.00 -30.79 -21.42
C LEU A 216 8.05 -31.58 -22.20
N VAL A 217 9.04 -30.91 -22.78
CA VAL A 217 10.11 -31.56 -23.54
C VAL A 217 11.12 -32.26 -22.62
N ALA A 218 11.46 -31.67 -21.48
CA ALA A 218 12.41 -32.23 -20.53
C ALA A 218 11.82 -33.42 -19.75
N SER A 219 10.50 -33.45 -19.52
CA SER A 219 9.82 -34.47 -18.72
C SER A 219 10.16 -35.91 -19.15
N PRO A 220 10.07 -36.31 -20.44
CA PRO A 220 10.51 -37.64 -20.89
C PRO A 220 11.97 -37.97 -20.56
N PHE A 221 12.89 -37.02 -20.76
CA PHE A 221 14.32 -37.23 -20.47
C PHE A 221 14.59 -37.33 -18.97
N LEU A 222 13.89 -36.52 -18.16
CA LEU A 222 13.97 -36.56 -16.71
C LEU A 222 13.41 -37.88 -16.16
N LEU A 223 12.32 -38.39 -16.71
CA LEU A 223 11.75 -39.69 -16.33
C LEU A 223 12.69 -40.86 -16.70
N LEU A 224 13.37 -40.79 -17.85
CA LEU A 224 14.38 -41.77 -18.25
C LEU A 224 15.64 -41.70 -17.39
N ALA A 225 16.07 -40.51 -16.98
CA ALA A 225 17.25 -40.30 -16.16
C ALA A 225 16.98 -40.50 -14.65
N ALA A 226 15.73 -40.43 -14.19
CA ALA A 226 15.36 -40.50 -12.78
C ALA A 226 15.86 -41.78 -12.07
N PRO A 227 15.72 -43.00 -12.63
CA PRO A 227 16.26 -44.22 -12.01
C PRO A 227 17.78 -44.14 -11.84
N CYS A 228 18.50 -43.60 -12.84
CA CYS A 228 19.95 -43.44 -12.80
C CYS A 228 20.37 -42.39 -11.76
N ILE A 229 19.68 -41.25 -11.68
CA ILE A 229 19.97 -40.17 -10.74
C ILE A 229 19.68 -40.61 -9.30
N LEU A 230 18.57 -41.32 -9.06
CA LEU A 230 18.20 -41.87 -7.76
C LEU A 230 19.17 -42.98 -7.33
N CYS A 231 19.55 -43.89 -8.23
CA CYS A 231 20.54 -44.93 -7.94
C CYS A 231 21.96 -44.38 -7.72
N CYS A 232 22.36 -43.32 -8.44
CA CYS A 232 23.65 -42.65 -8.23
C CYS A 232 23.72 -41.91 -6.89
N LYS A 233 22.60 -41.33 -6.42
CA LYS A 233 22.50 -40.80 -5.05
C LYS A 233 22.44 -41.90 -3.99
N CYS A 234 21.83 -43.05 -4.27
CA CYS A 234 21.84 -44.21 -3.36
C CYS A 234 23.22 -44.86 -3.21
N LYS A 235 24.17 -44.67 -4.14
CA LYS A 235 25.58 -45.11 -3.93
C LYS A 235 26.29 -44.36 -2.81
N ILE A 236 25.81 -43.18 -2.40
CA ILE A 236 26.29 -42.43 -1.22
C ILE A 236 25.63 -42.94 0.08
N CYS A 237 24.54 -43.72 0.00
CA CYS A 237 23.87 -44.36 1.14
C CYS A 237 24.25 -45.85 1.32
N ARG A 238 25.41 -46.31 0.84
CA ARG A 238 25.95 -47.63 1.21
C ARG A 238 26.56 -47.61 2.62
N CYS A 239 25.78 -47.11 3.59
CA CYS A 239 26.08 -47.13 5.02
C CYS A 239 25.06 -48.00 5.80
N CYS A 240 24.24 -48.79 5.12
CA CYS A 240 23.64 -49.98 5.74
C CYS A 240 24.70 -51.09 5.74
N ASP A 241 25.72 -50.92 6.58
CA ASP A 241 26.49 -52.05 7.09
C ASP A 241 25.59 -52.86 8.03
N GLU A 242 25.63 -54.17 7.81
CA GLU A 242 25.66 -55.26 8.80
C GLU A 242 24.64 -55.21 9.95
N GLU A 243 23.69 -56.16 9.96
CA GLU A 243 23.51 -57.08 11.10
C GLU A 243 22.91 -58.41 10.60
N GLU A 244 23.77 -59.41 10.42
CA GLU A 244 23.42 -60.83 10.59
C GLU A 244 23.44 -61.15 12.09
N GLY A 245 22.34 -61.68 12.63
CA GLY A 245 22.40 -62.94 13.36
C GLY A 245 22.29 -62.94 14.90
N ASP A 246 21.07 -63.22 15.39
CA ASP A 246 20.71 -63.96 16.61
C ASP A 246 19.17 -63.86 16.78
N GLY A 247 18.35 -64.82 17.17
CA GLY A 247 18.48 -66.06 17.92
C GLY A 247 17.25 -66.16 18.84
N PHE A 248 16.52 -67.29 18.77
CA PHE A 248 15.62 -67.86 19.81
C PHE A 248 14.10 -67.52 19.90
N SER A 249 13.32 -68.62 19.95
CA SER A 249 11.98 -68.87 20.53
C SER A 249 10.75 -68.26 19.83
N ASN A 250 9.67 -68.98 19.53
CA ASN A 250 9.11 -70.21 20.10
C ASN A 250 8.25 -70.91 19.03
#